data_AF-A0A835KMQ2-F1
#
_entry.id   AF-A0A835KMQ2-F1
#
_cell.length_a   1.000
_cell.length_b   1.000
_cell.length_c   1.000
_cell.angle_alpha   90.00
_cell.angle_beta   90.00
_cell.angle_gamma   90.00
#
_symmetry.space_group_name_H-M   'P 1'
#
loop_
_entity.id
_entity.type
_entity.pdbx_description
1 polymer ?
#
loop_
_entity_poly.entity_id
_entity_poly.type
_entity_poly.pdbx_seq_one_letter_code
_entity_poly.pdbx_strand_id
1 'polypeptide(L)'
;MLTREQLLHLFSRFSFLTSLPEVKQRIADAVRDKQEAVAVTTELQEEILREMGIDPRLGIGCLGKVNTVYENDKDLMVKFYQFVAKEEMAIDEAELQPREMSEKLHAQQILHEQQLNMLVEMRKYSAESQSVILGTLRKQLEEANFDVNASIFSPEQIQEIIQK
;
A
#
# COMPACT_ATOMS: atom_id res chain seq x y z
N MET A 1 17.83 2.45 -11.71
CA MET A 1 16.82 2.64 -10.66
C MET A 1 16.38 4.08 -10.70
N LEU A 2 15.11 4.38 -10.45
CA LEU A 2 14.64 5.74 -10.26
C LEU A 2 15.24 6.34 -9.00
N THR A 3 15.57 7.63 -9.01
CA THR A 3 16.01 8.33 -7.81
C THR A 3 14.85 8.55 -6.85
N ARG A 4 15.18 8.85 -5.59
CA ARG A 4 14.18 9.23 -4.56
C ARG A 4 13.27 10.36 -5.03
N GLU A 5 13.83 11.41 -5.62
CA GLU A 5 13.06 12.56 -6.12
C GLU A 5 12.14 12.17 -7.27
N GLN A 6 12.61 11.32 -8.18
CA GLN A 6 11.79 10.80 -9.28
C GLN A 6 10.62 9.96 -8.76
N LEU A 7 10.85 9.09 -7.78
CA LEU A 7 9.80 8.29 -7.15
C LEU A 7 8.76 9.19 -6.46
N LEU A 8 9.20 10.16 -5.66
CA LEU A 8 8.29 11.08 -4.98
C LEU A 8 7.47 11.92 -5.97
N HIS A 9 8.08 12.35 -7.07
CA HIS A 9 7.37 13.06 -8.14
C HIS A 9 6.29 12.17 -8.76
N LEU A 10 6.63 10.94 -9.14
CA LEU A 10 5.69 9.96 -9.69
C LEU A 10 4.51 9.74 -8.73
N PHE A 11 4.79 9.48 -7.45
CA PHE A 11 3.75 9.22 -6.44
C PHE A 11 2.80 10.42 -6.29
N SER A 12 3.36 11.63 -6.20
CA SER A 12 2.57 12.85 -6.06
C SER A 12 1.74 13.14 -7.30
N ARG A 13 2.32 12.99 -8.50
CA ARG A 13 1.64 13.25 -9.76
C ARG A 13 0.52 12.26 -10.00
N PHE A 14 0.78 10.97 -9.74
CA PHE A 14 -0.22 9.91 -9.85
C PHE A 14 -1.39 10.16 -8.88
N SER A 15 -1.10 10.43 -7.61
CA SER A 15 -2.15 10.72 -6.62
C SER A 15 -2.98 11.97 -6.98
N PHE A 16 -2.39 12.97 -7.63
CA PHE A 16 -3.14 14.12 -8.12
C PHE A 16 -4.04 13.73 -9.29
N LEU A 17 -3.50 13.04 -10.30
CA LEU A 17 -4.25 12.64 -11.48
C LEU A 17 -5.42 11.73 -11.12
N THR A 18 -5.22 10.70 -10.29
CA THR A 18 -6.30 9.78 -9.87
C THR A 18 -7.36 10.43 -8.97
N SER A 19 -7.14 11.65 -8.49
CA SER A 19 -8.18 12.44 -7.80
C SER A 19 -9.09 13.21 -8.77
N LEU A 20 -8.66 13.41 -10.02
CA LEU A 20 -9.41 14.17 -11.02
C LEU A 20 -10.61 13.38 -11.55
N PRO A 21 -11.81 13.98 -11.64
CA PRO A 21 -13.00 13.31 -12.15
C PRO A 21 -12.82 12.72 -13.55
N GLU A 22 -12.08 13.40 -14.43
CA GLU A 22 -11.84 12.96 -15.80
C GLU A 22 -11.01 11.67 -15.85
N VAL A 23 -10.04 11.54 -14.94
CA VAL A 23 -9.19 10.34 -14.83
C VAL A 23 -9.98 9.20 -14.21
N LYS A 24 -10.78 9.46 -13.17
CA LYS A 24 -11.68 8.45 -12.59
C LYS A 24 -12.66 7.92 -13.64
N GLN A 25 -13.24 8.82 -14.44
CA GLN A 25 -14.12 8.45 -15.54
C GLN A 25 -13.39 7.61 -16.59
N ARG A 26 -12.15 7.96 -16.96
CA ARG A 26 -11.32 7.16 -17.87
C ARG A 26 -11.14 5.73 -17.37
N ILE A 27 -10.86 5.52 -16.09
CA ILE A 27 -10.69 4.18 -15.51
C ILE A 27 -12.03 3.42 -15.52
N ALA A 28 -13.12 4.06 -15.08
CA ALA A 28 -14.45 3.44 -15.08
C ALA A 28 -14.96 3.08 -16.48
N ASP A 29 -14.67 3.92 -17.48
CA ASP A 29 -15.03 3.67 -18.87
C ASP A 29 -14.27 2.46 -19.43
N ALA A 30 -12.99 2.32 -19.11
CA ALA A 30 -12.20 1.17 -19.52
C ALA A 30 -12.71 -0.15 -18.91
N VAL A 31 -13.09 -0.14 -17.62
CA VAL A 31 -13.72 -1.29 -16.95
C VAL A 31 -15.04 -1.65 -17.64
N ARG A 32 -15.86 -0.66 -18.00
CA ARG A 32 -17.11 -0.88 -18.75
C ARG A 32 -16.86 -1.49 -20.13
N ASP A 33 -15.74 -1.13 -20.76
CA ASP A 33 -15.26 -1.69 -22.03
C ASP A 33 -14.51 -3.02 -21.85
N LYS A 34 -14.58 -3.64 -20.65
CA LYS A 34 -13.98 -4.93 -20.28
C LYS A 34 -12.45 -4.95 -20.27
N GLN A 35 -11.82 -3.79 -20.09
CA GLN A 35 -10.40 -3.70 -19.78
C GLN A 35 -10.19 -3.80 -18.26
N GLU A 36 -9.00 -4.22 -17.85
CA GLU A 36 -8.63 -4.26 -16.44
C GLU A 36 -8.29 -2.85 -15.96
N ALA A 37 -8.84 -2.40 -14.81
CA ALA A 37 -8.54 -1.06 -14.29
C ALA A 37 -7.03 -0.86 -14.05
N VAL A 38 -6.34 -1.92 -13.65
CA VAL A 38 -4.87 -1.92 -13.44
C VAL A 38 -4.10 -1.59 -14.71
N ALA A 39 -4.62 -1.93 -15.90
CA ALA A 39 -3.98 -1.58 -17.16
C ALA A 39 -4.01 -0.05 -17.36
N VAL A 40 -5.13 0.59 -17.04
CA VAL A 40 -5.28 2.05 -17.15
C VAL A 40 -4.44 2.78 -16.10
N THR A 41 -4.39 2.28 -14.86
CA THR A 41 -3.52 2.88 -13.84
C THR A 41 -2.04 2.70 -14.21
N THR A 42 -1.67 1.58 -14.80
CA THR A 42 -0.32 1.36 -15.36
C THR A 42 -0.04 2.36 -16.49
N GLU A 43 -0.95 2.55 -17.44
CA GLU A 43 -0.81 3.56 -18.50
C GLU A 43 -0.60 4.97 -17.94
N LEU A 44 -1.35 5.35 -16.90
CA LEU A 44 -1.15 6.62 -16.19
C LEU A 44 0.24 6.73 -15.58
N GLN A 45 0.76 5.66 -14.97
CA GLN A 45 2.15 5.63 -14.49
C GLN A 45 3.14 5.79 -15.65
N GLU A 46 2.91 5.14 -16.79
CA GLU A 46 3.75 5.29 -17.98
C GLU A 46 3.73 6.71 -18.55
N GLU A 47 2.56 7.36 -18.59
CA GLU A 47 2.40 8.74 -19.04
C GLU A 47 3.25 9.69 -18.18
N ILE A 48 3.17 9.56 -16.85
CA ILE A 48 3.97 10.36 -15.92
C ILE A 48 5.47 10.10 -16.11
N LEU A 49 5.86 8.84 -16.29
CA LEU A 49 7.26 8.48 -16.55
C LEU A 49 7.76 9.14 -17.85
N ARG A 50 6.96 9.17 -18.92
CA ARG A 50 7.29 9.87 -20.16
C ARG A 50 7.41 11.39 -19.95
N GLU A 51 6.50 12.01 -19.18
CA GLU A 51 6.57 13.43 -18.80
C GLU A 51 7.91 13.77 -18.12
N MET A 52 8.44 12.83 -17.32
CA MET A 52 9.73 12.96 -16.63
C MET A 52 10.94 12.64 -17.52
N GLY A 53 10.75 12.25 -18.78
CA GLY A 53 11.82 11.81 -19.68
C GLY A 53 12.38 10.42 -19.36
N ILE A 54 11.60 9.57 -18.69
CA ILE A 54 11.98 8.22 -18.28
C ILE A 54 11.31 7.19 -19.19
N ASP A 55 12.06 6.16 -19.59
CA ASP A 55 11.51 5.00 -20.29
C ASP A 55 10.50 4.26 -19.38
N PRO A 56 9.22 4.09 -19.81
CA PRO A 56 8.20 3.47 -18.97
C PRO A 56 8.52 2.05 -18.53
N ARG A 57 9.11 1.22 -19.40
CA ARG A 57 9.45 -0.18 -19.06
C ARG A 57 10.50 -0.21 -17.95
N LEU A 58 11.49 0.68 -18.03
CA LEU A 58 12.47 0.86 -16.97
C LEU A 58 11.80 1.36 -15.68
N GLY A 59 10.93 2.36 -15.77
CA GLY A 59 10.26 2.96 -14.60
C GLY A 59 9.37 1.98 -13.85
N ILE A 60 8.48 1.28 -14.56
CA ILE A 60 7.62 0.23 -13.98
C ILE A 60 8.49 -0.89 -13.38
N GLY A 61 9.53 -1.32 -14.09
CA GLY A 61 10.49 -2.30 -13.57
C GLY A 61 11.24 -1.83 -12.30
N CYS A 62 11.37 -0.51 -12.09
CA CYS A 62 11.92 0.04 -10.86
C CYS A 62 10.91 0.01 -9.70
N LEU A 63 9.62 0.24 -9.95
CA LEU A 63 8.59 0.19 -8.90
C LEU A 63 8.57 -1.16 -8.16
N GLY A 64 8.68 -2.26 -8.91
CA GLY A 64 8.79 -3.61 -8.32
C GLY A 64 10.05 -3.87 -7.47
N LYS A 65 11.02 -2.95 -7.47
CA LYS A 65 12.29 -3.07 -6.72
C LYS A 65 12.42 -2.04 -5.60
N VAL A 66 11.44 -1.15 -5.42
CA VAL A 66 11.49 -0.08 -4.39
C VAL A 66 11.65 -0.67 -3.00
N ASN A 67 10.88 -1.70 -2.67
CA ASN A 67 10.94 -2.41 -1.39
C ASN A 67 12.31 -3.02 -1.07
N THR A 68 13.13 -3.33 -2.08
CA THR A 68 14.46 -3.93 -1.90
C THR A 68 15.56 -2.88 -1.89
N VAL A 69 15.48 -1.88 -2.77
CA VAL A 69 16.54 -0.87 -2.93
C VAL A 69 16.45 0.23 -1.88
N TYR A 70 15.24 0.56 -1.43
CA TYR A 70 14.98 1.67 -0.51
C TYR A 70 14.41 1.23 0.84
N GLU A 71 14.58 -0.04 1.22
CA GLU A 71 14.05 -0.61 2.48
C GLU A 71 14.40 0.22 3.73
N ASN A 72 15.56 0.88 3.72
CA ASN A 72 16.07 1.67 4.85
C ASN A 72 15.61 3.14 4.84
N ASP A 73 15.05 3.65 3.73
CA ASP A 73 14.47 5.00 3.65
C ASP A 73 12.98 4.93 4.05
N LYS A 74 12.73 4.95 5.36
CA LYS A 74 11.37 4.81 5.93
C LYS A 74 10.38 5.83 5.38
N ASP A 75 10.81 7.07 5.17
CA ASP A 75 9.94 8.14 4.65
C ASP A 75 9.51 7.85 3.21
N LEU A 76 10.45 7.42 2.38
CA LEU A 76 10.15 7.00 1.01
C LEU A 76 9.26 5.77 0.99
N MET A 77 9.52 4.78 1.86
CA MET A 77 8.70 3.57 1.95
C MET A 77 7.25 3.88 2.34
N VAL A 78 7.03 4.78 3.29
CA VAL A 78 5.68 5.25 3.63
C VAL A 78 5.00 5.88 2.42
N LYS A 79 5.71 6.71 1.65
CA LYS A 79 5.18 7.34 0.43
C LYS A 79 4.88 6.32 -0.68
N PHE A 80 5.72 5.30 -0.82
CA PHE A 80 5.51 4.21 -1.77
C PHE A 80 4.25 3.40 -1.44
N TYR A 81 4.06 2.98 -0.19
CA TYR A 81 2.84 2.27 0.20
C TYR A 81 1.57 3.14 0.13
N GLN A 82 1.69 4.45 0.40
CA GLN A 82 0.60 5.41 0.13
C GLN A 82 0.25 5.47 -1.35
N PHE A 83 1.24 5.43 -2.24
CA PHE A 83 1.05 5.40 -3.69
C PHE A 83 0.35 4.12 -4.13
N VAL A 84 0.79 2.94 -3.68
CA VAL A 84 0.14 1.66 -3.98
C VAL A 84 -1.31 1.65 -3.48
N ALA A 85 -1.56 2.12 -2.25
CA ALA A 85 -2.91 2.23 -1.73
C ALA A 85 -3.80 3.18 -2.56
N LYS A 86 -3.23 4.25 -3.15
CA LYS A 86 -3.97 5.16 -4.04
C LYS A 86 -4.29 4.52 -5.39
N GLU A 87 -3.42 3.66 -5.90
CA GLU A 87 -3.70 2.88 -7.10
C GLU A 87 -4.84 1.89 -6.84
N GLU A 88 -4.75 1.10 -5.77
CA GLU A 88 -5.80 0.17 -5.34
C GLU A 88 -7.15 0.87 -5.17
N MET A 89 -7.18 2.03 -4.50
CA MET A 89 -8.42 2.82 -4.36
C MET A 89 -9.00 3.26 -5.70
N ALA A 90 -8.15 3.68 -6.66
CA ALA A 90 -8.62 4.11 -7.97
C ALA A 90 -9.19 2.95 -8.80
N ILE A 91 -8.62 1.75 -8.62
CA ILE A 91 -9.12 0.50 -9.20
C ILE A 91 -10.46 0.12 -8.56
N ASP A 92 -10.53 0.07 -7.22
CA ASP A 92 -11.74 -0.25 -6.47
C ASP A 92 -12.91 0.66 -6.81
N GLU A 93 -12.66 1.98 -6.90
CA GLU A 93 -13.69 2.96 -7.26
C GLU A 93 -14.29 2.71 -8.66
N ALA A 94 -13.52 2.11 -9.57
CA ALA A 94 -13.97 1.79 -10.92
C ALA A 94 -14.63 0.41 -11.03
N GLU A 95 -14.19 -0.56 -10.24
CA GLU A 95 -14.64 -1.97 -10.33
C GLU A 95 -15.78 -2.30 -9.36
N LEU A 96 -15.79 -1.73 -8.16
CA LEU A 96 -16.73 -2.09 -7.10
C LEU A 96 -18.01 -1.28 -7.17
N GLN A 97 -19.13 -1.92 -6.84
CA GLN A 97 -20.37 -1.21 -6.58
C GLN A 97 -20.26 -0.39 -5.29
N PRO A 98 -21.07 0.68 -5.11
CA PRO A 98 -21.01 1.53 -3.92
C PRO A 98 -21.10 0.79 -2.58
N ARG A 99 -21.87 -0.32 -2.56
CA ARG A 99 -22.00 -1.16 -1.37
C ARG A 99 -20.72 -1.96 -1.09
N GLU A 100 -20.15 -2.61 -2.10
CA GLU A 100 -18.91 -3.39 -1.97
C GLU A 100 -17.75 -2.48 -1.56
N MET A 101 -17.67 -1.28 -2.14
CA MET A 101 -16.72 -0.25 -1.76
C MET A 101 -16.88 0.16 -0.28
N SER A 102 -18.12 0.42 0.15
CA SER A 102 -18.42 0.77 1.54
C SER A 102 -18.03 -0.35 2.51
N GLU A 103 -18.30 -1.60 2.18
CA GLU A 103 -17.93 -2.77 2.97
C GLU A 103 -16.40 -2.93 3.05
N LYS A 104 -15.67 -2.79 1.92
CA LYS A 104 -14.21 -2.85 1.87
C LYS A 104 -13.57 -1.74 2.71
N LEU A 105 -14.03 -0.50 2.56
CA LEU A 105 -13.54 0.65 3.34
C LEU A 105 -13.78 0.46 4.84
N HIS A 106 -14.95 -0.07 5.22
CA HIS A 106 -15.26 -0.32 6.63
C HIS A 106 -14.36 -1.41 7.23
N ALA A 107 -14.17 -2.52 6.51
CA ALA A 107 -13.26 -3.59 6.93
C ALA A 107 -11.82 -3.07 7.08
N GLN A 108 -11.35 -2.24 6.15
CA GLN A 108 -10.03 -1.62 6.20
C GLN A 108 -9.89 -0.67 7.41
N GLN A 109 -10.93 0.11 7.73
CA GLN A 109 -10.93 0.98 8.92
C GLN A 109 -10.81 0.17 10.22
N ILE A 110 -11.61 -0.90 10.37
CA ILE A 110 -11.56 -1.77 11.55
C ILE A 110 -10.15 -2.36 11.72
N LEU A 111 -9.58 -2.88 10.63
CA LEU A 111 -8.23 -3.44 10.64
C LEU A 111 -7.19 -2.39 11.07
N HIS A 112 -7.27 -1.17 10.52
CA HIS A 112 -6.34 -0.10 10.87
C HIS A 112 -6.44 0.29 12.36
N GLU A 113 -7.65 0.36 12.90
CA GLU A 113 -7.88 0.60 14.33
C GLU A 113 -7.28 -0.52 15.19
N GLN A 114 -7.44 -1.79 14.77
CA GLN A 114 -6.86 -2.93 15.47
C GLN A 114 -5.32 -2.91 15.45
N GLN A 115 -4.70 -2.59 14.31
CA GLN A 115 -3.24 -2.41 14.21
C GLN A 115 -2.75 -1.25 15.08
N LEU A 116 -3.48 -0.13 15.12
CA LEU A 116 -3.14 1.01 15.97
C LEU A 116 -3.21 0.63 17.45
N ASN A 117 -4.27 -0.06 17.87
CA ASN A 117 -4.43 -0.54 19.23
C ASN A 117 -3.29 -1.48 19.63
N MET A 118 -2.91 -2.41 18.74
CA MET A 118 -1.75 -3.28 18.93
C MET A 118 -0.47 -2.47 19.16
N LEU A 119 -0.19 -1.46 18.34
CA LEU A 119 0.99 -0.58 18.51
C LEU A 119 0.97 0.21 19.82
N VAL A 120 -0.21 0.67 20.26
CA VAL A 120 -0.39 1.35 21.56
C VAL A 120 -0.10 0.39 22.72
N GLU A 121 -0.58 -0.86 22.65
CA GLU A 121 -0.28 -1.88 23.64
C GLU A 121 1.21 -2.24 23.67
N MET A 122 1.83 -2.42 22.49
CA MET A 122 3.27 -2.72 22.37
C MET A 122 4.16 -1.65 22.99
N ARG A 123 3.74 -0.38 22.95
CA ARG A 123 4.48 0.75 23.53
C ARG A 123 4.68 0.62 25.05
N LYS A 124 3.86 -0.18 25.74
CA LYS A 124 3.95 -0.39 27.20
C LYS A 124 5.17 -1.24 27.60
N TYR A 125 5.81 -1.92 26.65
CA TYR A 125 6.92 -2.84 26.92
C TYR A 125 8.29 -2.26 26.53
N SER A 126 9.36 -2.93 26.96
CA SER A 126 10.74 -2.53 26.65
C SER A 126 11.04 -2.66 25.14
N ALA A 127 12.10 -1.99 24.68
CA ALA A 127 12.53 -2.07 23.28
C ALA A 127 12.88 -3.52 22.85
N GLU A 128 13.43 -4.31 23.76
CA GLU A 128 13.72 -5.73 23.53
C GLU A 128 12.43 -6.53 23.32
N SER A 129 11.44 -6.37 24.21
CA SER A 129 10.13 -7.00 24.06
C SER A 129 9.41 -6.55 22.79
N GLN A 130 9.47 -5.26 22.45
CA GLN A 130 8.92 -4.74 21.19
C GLN A 130 9.56 -5.40 19.97
N SER A 131 10.89 -5.61 20.00
CA SER A 131 11.60 -6.32 18.95
C SER A 131 11.16 -7.78 18.81
N VAL A 132 10.92 -8.48 19.92
CA VAL A 132 10.42 -9.87 19.92
C VAL A 132 9.00 -9.93 19.35
N ILE A 133 8.12 -9.01 19.73
CA ILE A 133 6.75 -8.93 19.21
C ILE A 133 6.77 -8.67 17.69
N LEU A 134 7.54 -7.67 17.23
CA LEU A 134 7.66 -7.36 15.80
C LEU A 134 8.29 -8.52 15.00
N GLY A 135 9.30 -9.19 15.56
CA GLY A 135 9.90 -10.37 14.95
C GLY A 135 8.90 -11.52 14.81
N THR A 136 8.06 -11.74 15.83
CA THR A 136 7.00 -12.76 15.80
C THR A 136 5.91 -12.39 14.80
N LEU A 137 5.50 -11.12 14.75
CA LEU A 137 4.53 -10.61 13.79
C LEU A 137 5.01 -10.82 12.35
N ARG A 138 6.27 -10.50 12.09
CA ARG A 138 6.88 -10.71 10.77
C ARG A 138 6.84 -12.18 10.36
N LYS A 139 7.21 -13.09 11.26
CA LYS A 139 7.16 -14.52 10.98
C LYS A 139 5.74 -15.00 10.69
N GLN A 140 4.75 -14.53 11.46
CA GLN A 140 3.34 -14.83 11.22
C GLN A 140 2.88 -14.34 9.84
N LEU A 141 3.27 -13.13 9.44
CA LEU A 141 2.99 -12.61 8.10
C LEU A 141 3.66 -13.46 7.01
N GLU A 142 4.93 -13.83 7.18
CA GLU A 142 5.63 -14.70 6.22
C GLU A 142 4.94 -16.07 6.09
N GLU A 143 4.51 -16.68 7.19
CA GLU A 143 3.78 -17.96 7.20
C GLU A 143 2.38 -17.85 6.56
N ALA A 144 1.75 -16.67 6.67
CA ALA A 144 0.45 -16.37 6.08
C ALA A 144 0.53 -15.79 4.66
N ASN A 145 1.68 -15.86 3.98
CA ASN A 145 1.92 -15.24 2.66
C ASN A 145 1.53 -13.75 2.60
N PHE A 146 1.82 -13.02 3.68
CA PHE A 146 1.51 -11.60 3.86
C PHE A 146 0.01 -11.26 3.82
N ASP A 147 -0.85 -12.19 4.21
CA ASP A 147 -2.27 -11.91 4.47
C ASP A 147 -2.39 -10.80 5.53
N VAL A 148 -3.09 -9.73 5.15
CA VAL A 148 -3.28 -8.55 5.98
C VAL A 148 -4.05 -8.88 7.27
N ASN A 149 -4.92 -9.89 7.27
CA ASN A 149 -5.63 -10.32 8.48
C ASN A 149 -4.68 -10.92 9.53
N ALA A 150 -3.50 -11.41 9.12
CA ALA A 150 -2.46 -11.93 10.01
C ALA A 150 -1.56 -10.83 10.59
N SER A 151 -1.86 -9.55 10.36
CA SER A 151 -1.05 -8.40 10.83
C SER A 151 -1.40 -7.89 12.23
N ILE A 152 -2.21 -8.63 13.00
CA ILE A 152 -2.75 -8.19 14.30
C ILE A 152 -2.47 -9.24 15.37
N PHE A 153 -2.07 -8.76 16.55
CA PHE A 153 -2.10 -9.51 17.80
C PHE A 153 -3.08 -8.89 18.78
N SER A 154 -3.81 -9.74 19.50
CA SER A 154 -4.57 -9.31 20.68
C SER A 154 -3.62 -8.96 21.84
N PRO A 155 -4.08 -8.17 22.84
CA PRO A 155 -3.28 -7.89 24.03
C PRO A 155 -2.79 -9.15 24.76
N GLU A 156 -3.62 -10.20 24.79
CA GLU A 156 -3.29 -11.49 25.39
C GLU A 156 -2.16 -12.18 24.62
N GLN A 157 -2.22 -12.19 23.28
CA GLN A 157 -1.16 -12.74 22.45
C GLN A 157 0.16 -11.99 22.62
N ILE A 158 0.11 -10.66 22.76
CA ILE A 158 1.31 -9.86 23.06
C ILE A 158 1.92 -10.29 24.40
N GLN A 159 1.11 -10.44 25.44
CA GLN A 159 1.61 -10.90 26.75
C GLN A 159 2.23 -12.29 26.69
N GLU A 160 1.59 -13.23 25.97
CA GLU A 160 2.12 -14.58 25.77
C GLU A 160 3.47 -14.58 25.05
N ILE A 161 3.67 -13.70 24.07
CA ILE A 161 4.94 -13.56 23.34
C ILE A 161 6.06 -13.09 24.27
N ILE A 162 5.76 -12.20 25.22
CA ILE A 162 6.76 -11.62 26.13
C ILE A 162 7.10 -12.54 27.31
N GLN A 163 6.15 -13.38 27.72
CA GLN A 163 6.34 -14.31 28.84
C GLN A 163 7.09 -15.60 28.45
N LYS A 164 7.27 -15.84 27.14
CA LYS A 164 8.06 -16.94 26.59
C LYS A 164 9.53 -16.56 26.46
#